data_AF-A0A5C4LF35-F1
#
_entry.id   AF-A0A5C4LF35-F1
#
_cell.length_a   1.000
_cell.length_b   1.000
_cell.length_c   1.000
_cell.angle_alpha   90.00
_cell.angle_beta   90.00
_cell.angle_gamma   90.00
#
_symmetry.space_group_name_H-M   'P 1'
#
loop_
_entity.id
_entity.type
_entity.pdbx_description
1 polymer ?
#
loop_
_entity_poly.entity_id
_entity_poly.type
_entity_poly.pdbx_seq_one_letter_code
_entity_poly.pdbx_strand_id
1 'polypeptide(L)'
;MYDSWLRLGLDTVRLGLEAQTVVALRLAKLSLGGTAAQIEAERMVTEKMEAAAEAAMTLASGGTAERVVRDYRRKVRANAVRLSRS
;
A
#
# COMPACT_ATOMS: atom_id res chain seq x y z
N MET A 1 -27.36 9.15 -1.38
CA MET A 1 -26.79 8.54 -0.17
C MET A 1 -26.30 7.11 -0.42
N TYR A 2 -27.12 6.22 -1.01
CA TYR A 2 -26.72 4.84 -1.37
C TYR A 2 -25.60 4.71 -2.41
N ASP A 3 -25.56 5.59 -3.42
CA ASP A 3 -24.51 5.58 -4.46
C ASP A 3 -23.09 5.78 -3.88
N SER A 4 -22.96 6.61 -2.84
CA SER A 4 -21.67 6.86 -2.18
C SER A 4 -21.15 5.63 -1.42
N TRP A 5 -22.04 4.87 -0.81
CA TRP A 5 -21.71 3.63 -0.09
C TRP A 5 -21.32 2.49 -1.04
N LEU A 6 -22.03 2.37 -2.18
CA LEU A 6 -21.68 1.39 -3.21
C LEU A 6 -20.32 1.70 -3.85
N ARG A 7 -20.05 2.97 -4.17
CA ARG A 7 -18.74 3.41 -4.69
C ARG A 7 -17.61 3.12 -3.70
N LEU A 8 -17.82 3.45 -2.42
CA LEU A 8 -16.84 3.15 -1.38
C LEU A 8 -16.56 1.64 -1.30
N GLY A 9 -17.61 0.81 -1.28
CA GLY A 9 -17.47 -0.65 -1.25
C GLY A 9 -16.69 -1.19 -2.47
N LEU A 10 -16.99 -0.71 -3.67
CA LEU A 10 -16.27 -1.10 -4.89
C LEU A 10 -14.80 -0.64 -4.86
N ASP A 11 -14.53 0.57 -4.36
CA ASP A 11 -13.18 1.08 -4.17
C ASP A 11 -12.39 0.25 -3.15
N THR A 12 -13.03 -0.20 -2.07
CA THR A 12 -12.43 -1.07 -1.05
C THR A 12 -12.15 -2.47 -1.63
N VAL A 13 -13.07 -3.05 -2.39
CA VAL A 13 -12.85 -4.34 -3.08
C VAL A 13 -11.68 -4.24 -4.05
N ARG A 14 -11.63 -3.17 -4.85
CA ARG A 14 -10.53 -2.91 -5.78
C ARG A 14 -9.20 -2.75 -5.06
N LEU A 15 -9.18 -2.00 -3.95
CA LEU A 15 -8.00 -1.87 -3.10
C LEU A 15 -7.57 -3.23 -2.52
N GLY A 16 -8.52 -4.07 -2.09
CA GLY A 16 -8.26 -5.41 -1.60
C GLY A 16 -7.59 -6.29 -2.65
N LEU A 17 -8.07 -6.28 -3.89
CA LEU A 17 -7.47 -7.04 -5.00
C LEU A 17 -6.07 -6.54 -5.37
N GLU A 18 -5.87 -5.21 -5.42
CA GLU A 18 -4.57 -4.60 -5.65
C GLU A 18 -3.58 -4.96 -4.52
N ALA A 19 -4.05 -4.97 -3.26
CA ALA A 19 -3.24 -5.36 -2.11
C ALA A 19 -2.86 -6.84 -2.12
N GLN A 20 -3.79 -7.75 -2.48
CA GLN A 20 -3.49 -9.18 -2.61
C GLN A 20 -2.41 -9.45 -3.66
N THR A 21 -2.45 -8.72 -4.78
CA THR A 21 -1.42 -8.83 -5.84
C THR A 21 -0.04 -8.42 -5.31
N VAL A 22 0.05 -7.32 -4.55
CA VAL A 22 1.30 -6.86 -3.91
C VAL A 22 1.84 -7.89 -2.92
N VAL A 23 0.95 -8.48 -2.11
CA VAL A 23 1.31 -9.53 -1.14
C VAL A 23 1.86 -10.76 -1.85
N ALA A 24 1.21 -11.21 -2.92
CA ALA A 24 1.66 -12.36 -3.71
C ALA A 24 3.05 -12.13 -4.34
N LEU A 25 3.28 -10.96 -4.96
CA LEU A 25 4.59 -10.62 -5.56
C LEU A 25 5.70 -10.57 -4.51
N ARG A 26 5.42 -10.03 -3.32
CA ARG A 26 6.37 -10.00 -2.20
C ARG A 26 6.68 -11.40 -1.68
N LEU A 27 5.66 -12.24 -1.52
CA LEU A 27 5.85 -13.64 -1.13
C LEU A 27 6.70 -14.40 -2.14
N ALA A 28 6.43 -14.23 -3.44
CA ALA A 28 7.24 -14.83 -4.49
C ALA A 28 8.71 -14.39 -4.39
N LYS A 29 8.96 -13.07 -4.28
CA LYS A 29 10.31 -12.52 -4.18
C LYS A 29 11.05 -12.94 -2.91
N LEU A 30 10.35 -13.03 -1.78
CA LEU A 30 10.90 -13.50 -0.52
C LEU A 30 11.18 -15.01 -0.54
N SER A 31 10.33 -15.80 -1.19
CA SER A 31 10.49 -17.26 -1.30
C SER A 31 11.72 -17.67 -2.09
N LEU A 32 12.17 -16.82 -3.03
CA LEU A 32 13.40 -17.03 -3.79
C LEU A 32 14.67 -16.83 -2.94
N GLY A 33 14.56 -16.18 -1.79
CA GLY A 33 15.68 -15.92 -0.89
C GLY A 33 16.80 -15.06 -1.49
N GLY A 34 17.98 -15.12 -0.87
CA GLY A 34 19.16 -14.39 -1.32
C GLY A 34 19.11 -12.88 -1.08
N THR A 35 20.11 -12.16 -1.59
CA THR A 35 20.30 -10.72 -1.35
C THR A 35 19.13 -9.88 -1.86
N ALA A 36 18.50 -10.27 -2.97
CA ALA A 36 17.35 -9.56 -3.53
C ALA A 36 16.09 -9.65 -2.63
N ALA A 37 15.87 -10.79 -1.97
CA ALA A 37 14.80 -10.95 -0.99
C ALA A 37 15.05 -10.10 0.26
N GLN A 38 16.30 -10.05 0.75
CA GLN A 38 16.65 -9.25 1.92
C GLN A 38 16.50 -7.74 1.68
N ILE A 39 16.96 -7.25 0.52
CA ILE A 39 16.74 -5.86 0.09
C ILE A 39 15.25 -5.53 -0.01
N GLU A 40 14.43 -6.47 -0.51
CA GLU A 40 12.97 -6.27 -0.55
C GLU A 40 12.36 -6.22 0.85
N ALA A 41 12.79 -7.08 1.77
CA ALA A 41 12.31 -7.09 3.16
C ALA A 41 12.64 -5.79 3.90
N GLU A 42 13.87 -5.29 3.78
CA GLU A 42 14.28 -4.02 4.38
C GLU A 42 13.46 -2.85 3.81
N ARG A 43 13.32 -2.80 2.48
CA ARG A 43 12.49 -1.79 1.81
C ARG A 43 11.04 -1.84 2.27
N MET A 44 10.47 -3.04 2.45
CA MET A 44 9.11 -3.20 2.97
C MET A 44 8.91 -2.61 4.36
N VAL A 45 9.95 -2.54 5.20
CA VAL A 45 9.88 -1.92 6.52
C VAL A 45 9.94 -0.40 6.38
N THR A 46 10.89 0.12 5.60
CA THR A 46 11.02 1.55 5.32
C THR A 46 9.73 2.14 4.77
N GLU A 47 9.13 1.49 3.76
CA GLU A 47 7.87 1.95 3.15
C GLU A 47 6.71 2.01 4.17
N LYS A 48 6.64 1.08 5.14
CA LYS A 48 5.61 1.09 6.20
C LYS A 48 5.85 2.25 7.18
N MET A 49 7.10 2.48 7.55
CA MET A 49 7.47 3.56 8.48
C MET A 49 7.21 4.93 7.85
N GLU A 50 7.58 5.13 6.59
CA GLU A 50 7.30 6.36 5.84
C GLU A 50 5.79 6.61 5.70
N ALA A 51 5.02 5.58 5.37
CA ALA A 51 3.57 5.69 5.26
C ALA A 51 2.91 6.03 6.61
N ALA A 52 3.37 5.42 7.71
CA ALA A 52 2.89 5.72 9.05
C ALA A 52 3.25 7.14 9.48
N ALA A 53 4.48 7.59 9.21
CA ALA A 53 4.93 8.94 9.53
C ALA A 53 4.13 10.01 8.77
N GLU A 54 3.91 9.84 7.48
CA GLU A 54 3.09 10.76 6.68
C GLU A 54 1.62 10.78 7.13
N ALA A 55 1.07 9.63 7.52
CA ALA A 55 -0.27 9.56 8.07
C ALA A 55 -0.37 10.30 9.41
N ALA A 56 0.59 10.08 10.31
CA ALA A 56 0.67 10.77 11.59
C ALA A 56 0.79 12.29 11.41
N MET A 57 1.66 12.74 10.49
CA MET A 57 1.81 14.16 10.14
C MET A 57 0.53 14.75 9.53
N THR A 58 -0.14 14.00 8.66
CA THR A 58 -1.41 14.43 8.06
C THR A 58 -2.47 14.62 9.14
N LEU A 59 -2.58 13.71 10.10
CA LEU A 59 -3.53 13.85 11.20
C LEU A 59 -3.13 14.98 12.16
N ALA A 60 -1.84 15.08 12.52
CA ALA A 60 -1.34 16.12 13.41
C ALA A 60 -1.52 17.54 12.84
N SER A 61 -1.49 17.70 11.52
CA SER A 61 -1.75 18.97 10.83
C SER A 61 -3.24 19.25 10.57
N GLY A 62 -4.15 18.45 11.13
CA GLY A 62 -5.60 18.63 10.99
C GLY A 62 -6.18 18.05 9.69
N GLY A 63 -5.44 17.19 9.00
CA GLY A 63 -5.93 16.45 7.83
C GLY A 63 -6.93 15.36 8.19
N THR A 64 -7.72 14.92 7.21
CA THR A 64 -8.79 13.94 7.42
C THR A 64 -8.33 12.50 7.20
N ALA A 65 -9.10 11.55 7.72
CA ALA A 65 -8.89 10.13 7.48
C ALA A 65 -8.98 9.78 5.98
N GLU A 66 -9.85 10.43 5.20
CA GLU A 66 -9.94 10.20 3.75
C GLU A 66 -8.63 10.58 3.03
N ARG A 67 -7.97 11.65 3.48
CA ARG A 67 -6.67 12.06 2.93
C ARG A 67 -5.62 11.00 3.20
N VAL A 68 -5.54 10.49 4.43
CA VAL A 68 -4.61 9.41 4.81
C VAL A 68 -4.84 8.18 3.93
N VAL A 69 -6.10 7.74 3.77
CA VAL A 69 -6.44 6.57 2.95
C VAL A 69 -6.05 6.78 1.48
N ARG A 70 -6.32 7.96 0.91
CA ARG A 70 -5.93 8.31 -0.46
C ARG A 70 -4.41 8.24 -0.66
N ASP A 71 -3.65 8.77 0.30
CA ASP A 71 -2.20 8.81 0.22
C ASP A 71 -1.60 7.39 0.37
N TYR A 72 -2.20 6.54 1.21
CA TYR A 72 -1.90 5.09 1.27
C TYR A 72 -2.20 4.39 -0.07
N ARG A 73 -3.36 4.61 -0.70
CA ARG A 73 -3.70 4.00 -2.01
C ARG A 73 -2.65 4.33 -3.07
N ARG A 74 -2.17 5.59 -3.11
CA ARG A 74 -1.14 6.03 -4.05
C ARG A 74 0.15 5.23 -3.88
N LYS A 75 0.61 5.05 -2.63
CA LYS A 75 1.83 4.29 -2.32
C LYS A 75 1.69 2.81 -2.64
N VAL A 76 0.57 2.19 -2.29
CA VAL A 76 0.28 0.79 -2.62
C VAL A 76 0.32 0.55 -4.13
N ARG A 77 -0.27 1.45 -4.92
CA ARG A 77 -0.25 1.35 -6.38
C ARG A 77 1.16 1.50 -6.96
N ALA A 78 1.97 2.43 -6.44
CA ALA A 78 3.37 2.58 -6.85
C ALA A 78 4.18 1.30 -6.54
N ASN A 79 3.94 0.68 -5.38
CA ASN A 79 4.58 -0.58 -5.00
C ASN A 79 4.19 -1.73 -5.93
N ALA A 80 2.91 -1.85 -6.29
CA ALA A 80 2.44 -2.86 -7.24
C ALA A 80 3.16 -2.76 -8.59
N VAL A 81 3.24 -1.54 -9.15
CA VAL A 81 3.94 -1.27 -10.43
C VAL A 81 5.43 -1.57 -10.34
N ARG A 82 6.09 -1.26 -9.22
CA ARG A 82 7.50 -1.57 -9.02
C ARG A 82 7.73 -3.08 -8.94
N LEU A 83 6.93 -3.77 -8.13
CA LEU A 83 7.04 -5.21 -7.91
C LEU A 83 6.78 -6.00 -9.19
N SER A 84 5.86 -5.55 -10.05
CA SER A 84 5.62 -6.21 -11.35
C SER A 84 6.76 -6.03 -12.36
N ARG A 85 7.72 -5.14 -12.08
CA ARG A 85 8.89 -4.85 -12.94
C ARG A 85 10.19 -5.43 -12.38
N SER A 86 10.12 -6.09 -11.23
CA SER A 86 11.28 -6.55 -10.45
C SER A 86 11.44 -8.06 -10.46
#